data_AF-A0A945FLD1-F1
#
_entry.id   AF-A0A945FLD1-F1
#
_cell.length_a   1.000
_cell.length_b   1.000
_cell.length_c   1.000
_cell.angle_alpha   90.00
_cell.angle_beta   90.00
_cell.angle_gamma   90.00
#
_symmetry.space_group_name_H-M   'P 1'
#
loop_
_entity.id
_entity.type
_entity.pdbx_description
1 polymer ?
#
loop_
_entity_poly.entity_id
_entity_poly.type
_entity_poly.pdbx_seq_one_letter_code
_entity_poly.pdbx_strand_id
1 'polypeptide(L)'
;MNYEVLEALRQIAQEKNVNRDLVVETLEVGLISAAKKRFGLGDNVEVTFDNGSGEILVEAIKDVVADDEIEDPGLQMPLSEAQEINPTVEVGTQIREPLPFEAFGRNAIQTAKQVLVQRVREAERDKIHEDYQGRIGEIISGTVQQISRGDILINLGRTEAVVPLKEQIRKERYRQGDPIRAYVVNVLRTAKGPQVLLSRTHPGFLDKLFQLEVPEIYEGTIEVKAVAREPGERAKIAVHSNDARIDPVGACVGMKGSRVQAVVRELSNERIDIVPWSEDEAIFLSRALSPAVVKRVVIDRRERRMSAIVDDDQLSLAIGKSGQNARLAAQLTGWHVDIMHESRFEEQQAERAATAVALSDVPGIGKVMLERLEEAGIQTANALVRLPFDKLLLVPGVGEATGAKMQETAKEIVDARLAAYREEVTKAQAEAAEIAKAEAIEAAKIVAAEAVVTSEADVVSEVSTDTEAVSEDDVQDTIVDESQDTIKDMESEISQADESETQDDKPDSDA
;
A
#
# COMPACT_ATOMS: atom_id res chain seq x y z
N MET A 1 62.83 -8.95 7.32
CA MET A 1 61.59 -9.73 7.62
C MET A 1 60.89 -9.16 8.84
N ASN A 2 59.77 -8.46 8.63
CA ASN A 2 59.01 -7.78 9.68
C ASN A 2 57.69 -8.54 9.95
N TYR A 3 57.80 -9.71 10.59
CA TYR A 3 56.68 -10.66 10.73
C TYR A 3 55.50 -10.08 11.52
N GLU A 4 55.78 -9.17 12.47
CA GLU A 4 54.78 -8.50 13.30
C GLU A 4 53.83 -7.62 12.47
N VAL A 5 54.34 -6.93 11.45
CA VAL A 5 53.53 -6.07 10.56
C VAL A 5 52.59 -6.93 9.72
N LEU A 6 53.10 -8.04 9.21
CA LEU A 6 52.38 -9.02 8.40
C LEU A 6 51.23 -9.67 9.18
N GLU A 7 51.46 -10.02 10.44
CA GLU A 7 50.46 -10.59 11.34
C GLU A 7 49.41 -9.56 11.75
N ALA A 8 49.82 -8.33 12.08
CA ALA A 8 48.91 -7.23 12.41
C ALA A 8 47.96 -6.88 11.24
N LEU A 9 48.48 -6.82 10.01
CA LEU A 9 47.66 -6.56 8.83
C LEU A 9 46.65 -7.69 8.57
N ARG A 10 47.06 -8.95 8.77
CA ARG A 10 46.14 -10.09 8.67
C ARG A 10 45.04 -10.03 9.73
N GLN A 11 45.40 -9.70 10.97
CA GLN A 11 44.44 -9.56 12.06
C GLN A 11 43.42 -8.46 11.76
N ILE A 12 43.87 -7.29 11.29
CA ILE A 12 42.98 -6.18 10.91
C ILE A 12 42.03 -6.59 9.78
N ALA A 13 42.56 -7.25 8.73
CA ALA A 13 41.76 -7.72 7.61
C ALA A 13 40.68 -8.72 8.07
N GLN A 14 41.02 -9.61 9.01
CA GLN A 14 40.11 -10.62 9.53
C GLN A 14 39.06 -10.04 10.48
N GLU A 15 39.44 -9.18 11.42
CA GLU A 15 38.52 -8.52 12.36
C GLU A 15 37.50 -7.62 11.63
N LYS A 16 37.94 -6.95 10.56
CA LYS A 16 37.10 -6.02 9.79
C LYS A 16 36.44 -6.67 8.57
N ASN A 17 36.73 -7.95 8.32
CA ASN A 17 36.17 -8.71 7.20
C ASN A 17 36.38 -8.02 5.83
N VAL A 18 37.57 -7.45 5.62
CA VAL A 18 37.96 -6.70 4.41
C VAL A 18 39.11 -7.43 3.70
N ASN A 19 39.24 -7.25 2.39
CA ASN A 19 40.35 -7.87 1.65
C ASN A 19 41.70 -7.32 2.15
N ARG A 20 42.66 -8.20 2.39
CA ARG A 20 44.02 -7.85 2.82
C ARG A 20 44.69 -6.90 1.83
N ASP A 21 44.51 -7.10 0.53
CA ASP A 21 45.12 -6.26 -0.50
C ASP A 21 44.67 -4.80 -0.34
N LEU A 22 43.40 -4.59 -0.02
CA LEU A 22 42.86 -3.26 0.22
C LEU A 22 43.46 -2.61 1.47
N VAL A 23 43.75 -3.39 2.53
CA VAL A 23 44.40 -2.88 3.74
C VAL A 23 45.85 -2.46 3.43
N VAL A 24 46.54 -3.21 2.56
CA VAL A 24 47.90 -2.88 2.10
C VAL A 24 47.88 -1.60 1.25
N GLU A 25 47.05 -1.53 0.22
CA GLU A 25 46.88 -0.34 -0.63
C GLU A 25 46.55 0.90 0.22
N THR A 26 45.68 0.72 1.21
CA THR A 26 45.31 1.77 2.17
C THR A 26 46.49 2.24 3.01
N LEU A 27 47.34 1.31 3.46
CA LEU A 27 48.54 1.62 4.23
C LEU A 27 49.51 2.45 3.39
N GLU A 28 49.71 2.05 2.12
CA GLU A 28 50.55 2.77 1.15
C GLU A 28 50.03 4.20 0.95
N VAL A 29 48.74 4.38 0.66
CA VAL A 29 48.10 5.71 0.53
C VAL A 29 48.24 6.55 1.81
N GLY A 30 48.08 5.92 2.99
CA GLY A 30 48.25 6.59 4.28
C GLY A 30 49.66 7.07 4.52
N LEU A 31 50.67 6.26 4.17
CA LEU A 31 52.09 6.60 4.28
C LEU A 31 52.51 7.65 3.25
N ILE A 32 52.01 7.55 2.01
CA ILE A 32 52.17 8.57 0.98
C ILE A 32 51.67 9.90 1.53
N SER A 33 50.41 9.98 1.98
CA SER A 33 49.83 11.22 2.52
C SER A 33 50.62 11.79 3.70
N ALA A 34 51.21 10.92 4.53
CA ALA A 34 52.04 11.31 5.65
C ALA A 34 53.41 11.85 5.19
N ALA A 35 54.00 11.25 4.15
CA ALA A 35 55.22 11.71 3.49
C ALA A 35 55.03 13.12 2.90
N LYS A 36 53.94 13.32 2.15
CA LYS A 36 53.59 14.61 1.52
C LYS A 36 53.57 15.76 2.53
N LYS A 37 52.92 15.53 3.69
CA LYS A 37 52.81 16.54 4.74
C LYS A 37 54.14 16.86 5.43
N ARG A 38 55.03 15.88 5.59
CA ARG A 38 56.27 16.07 6.33
C ARG A 38 57.39 16.64 5.46
N PHE A 39 57.52 16.15 4.23
CA PHE A 39 58.63 16.48 3.36
C PHE A 39 58.27 17.51 2.28
N GLY A 40 56.99 17.89 2.14
CA GLY A 40 56.56 18.87 1.14
C GLY A 40 56.65 18.37 -0.31
N LEU A 41 56.92 17.08 -0.51
CA LEU A 41 57.26 16.44 -1.78
C LEU A 41 56.09 16.30 -2.78
N GLY A 42 54.96 16.99 -2.58
CA GLY A 42 53.83 16.93 -3.53
C GLY A 42 53.39 15.50 -3.83
N ASP A 43 53.29 15.12 -5.09
CA ASP A 43 52.91 13.77 -5.54
C ASP A 43 54.10 12.81 -5.73
N ASN A 44 55.33 13.24 -5.45
CA ASN A 44 56.56 12.54 -5.79
C ASN A 44 57.01 11.53 -4.71
N VAL A 45 56.09 10.80 -4.10
CA VAL A 45 56.42 9.75 -3.13
C VAL A 45 55.72 8.46 -3.52
N GLU A 46 56.51 7.40 -3.66
CA GLU A 46 56.04 6.04 -3.93
C GLU A 46 56.26 5.20 -2.66
N VAL A 47 55.27 4.39 -2.31
CA VAL A 47 55.37 3.45 -1.18
C VAL A 47 55.01 2.08 -1.72
N THR A 48 55.89 1.11 -1.51
CA THR A 48 55.68 -0.28 -1.91
C THR A 48 55.77 -1.20 -0.71
N PHE A 49 54.78 -2.06 -0.55
CA PHE A 49 54.77 -3.12 0.46
C PHE A 49 55.10 -4.50 -0.15
N ASP A 50 56.10 -5.19 0.40
CA ASP A 50 56.36 -6.58 0.01
C ASP A 50 55.52 -7.56 0.84
N ASN A 51 54.63 -8.27 0.15
CA ASN A 51 53.71 -9.25 0.74
C ASN A 51 54.40 -10.48 1.35
N GLY A 52 55.64 -10.79 0.95
CA GLY A 52 56.43 -11.90 1.45
C GLY A 52 57.23 -11.56 2.70
N SER A 53 58.00 -10.47 2.67
CA SER A 53 58.89 -10.06 3.76
C SER A 53 58.23 -9.14 4.80
N GLY A 54 57.13 -8.49 4.46
CA GLY A 54 56.46 -7.48 5.29
C GLY A 54 57.21 -6.15 5.34
N GLU A 55 58.18 -5.93 4.45
CA GLU A 55 58.96 -4.70 4.39
C GLU A 55 58.20 -3.61 3.63
N ILE A 56 58.23 -2.40 4.20
CA ILE A 56 57.65 -1.19 3.62
C ILE A 56 58.82 -0.35 3.13
N LEU A 57 58.89 -0.16 1.81
CA LEU A 57 59.86 0.75 1.19
C LEU A 57 59.15 2.05 0.84
N VAL A 58 59.74 3.19 1.24
CA VAL A 58 59.23 4.52 0.89
C VAL A 58 60.31 5.24 0.09
N GLU A 59 59.99 5.67 -1.11
CA GLU A 59 60.93 6.28 -2.04
C GLU A 59 60.41 7.67 -2.46
N ALA A 60 61.27 8.68 -2.42
CA ALA A 60 61.02 9.98 -3.03
C ALA A 60 61.48 9.95 -4.49
N ILE A 61 60.63 10.40 -5.41
CA ILE A 61 60.96 10.54 -6.82
C ILE A 61 61.49 11.96 -7.03
N LYS A 62 62.75 12.09 -7.42
CA LYS A 62 63.37 13.39 -7.69
C LYS A 62 63.79 13.49 -9.15
N ASP A 63 63.56 14.65 -9.75
CA ASP A 63 64.03 14.96 -11.09
C ASP A 63 65.51 15.37 -11.02
N VAL A 64 66.33 14.77 -11.87
CA VAL A 64 67.77 15.03 -11.90
C VAL A 64 68.03 16.27 -12.72
N VAL A 65 68.60 17.29 -12.10
CA VAL A 65 68.94 18.57 -12.73
C VAL A 65 70.45 18.81 -12.73
N ALA A 66 70.92 19.73 -13.55
CA ALA A 66 72.31 20.18 -13.49
C ALA A 66 72.60 20.79 -12.12
N ASP A 67 73.83 20.64 -11.61
CA ASP A 67 74.21 21.05 -10.25
C ASP A 67 73.94 22.55 -9.98
N ASP A 68 73.87 23.38 -11.03
CA ASP A 68 73.64 24.82 -11.01
C ASP A 68 72.18 25.26 -11.26
N GLU A 69 71.27 24.32 -11.57
CA GLU A 69 69.87 24.60 -11.96
C GLU A 69 68.82 24.10 -10.94
N ILE A 70 69.19 23.98 -9.66
CA ILE A 70 68.25 23.56 -8.61
C ILE A 70 67.30 24.72 -8.25
N GLU A 71 66.02 24.54 -8.55
CA GLU A 71 64.93 25.44 -8.17
C GLU A 71 64.20 24.95 -6.89
N ASP A 72 63.98 23.64 -6.77
CA ASP A 72 63.31 23.03 -5.61
C ASP A 72 64.08 21.81 -5.06
N PRO A 73 64.81 21.96 -3.94
CA PRO A 73 65.58 20.88 -3.32
C PRO A 73 64.74 19.68 -2.85
N GLY A 74 63.42 19.83 -2.72
CA GLY A 74 62.52 18.72 -2.40
C GLY A 74 62.27 17.83 -3.61
N LEU A 75 62.04 18.43 -4.78
CA LEU A 75 61.62 17.74 -5.99
C LEU A 75 62.77 17.42 -6.94
N GLN A 76 63.93 18.05 -6.75
CA GLN A 76 65.09 17.94 -7.64
C GLN A 76 66.33 17.41 -6.91
N MET A 77 67.19 16.71 -7.65
CA MET A 77 68.48 16.22 -7.17
C MET A 77 69.60 16.64 -8.14
N PRO A 78 70.73 17.19 -7.65
CA PRO A 78 71.88 17.49 -8.51
C PRO A 78 72.44 16.22 -9.16
N LEU A 79 72.94 16.35 -10.40
CA LEU A 79 73.55 15.25 -11.13
C LEU A 79 74.68 14.58 -10.33
N SER A 80 75.48 15.38 -9.60
CA SER A 80 76.56 14.88 -8.74
C SER A 80 76.07 13.93 -7.64
N GLU A 81 75.01 14.26 -6.90
CA GLU A 81 74.42 13.37 -5.89
C GLU A 81 73.68 12.18 -6.54
N ALA A 82 72.99 12.43 -7.66
CA ALA A 82 72.25 11.37 -8.34
C ALA A 82 73.19 10.27 -8.88
N GLN A 83 74.41 10.64 -9.29
CA GLN A 83 75.46 9.70 -9.72
C GLN A 83 76.06 8.87 -8.56
N GLU A 84 75.96 9.32 -7.31
CA GLU A 84 76.36 8.52 -6.14
C GLU A 84 75.39 7.36 -5.89
N ILE A 85 74.10 7.57 -6.16
CA ILE A 85 73.04 6.57 -6.00
C ILE A 85 72.99 5.65 -7.23
N ASN A 86 73.07 6.22 -8.43
CA ASN A 86 73.11 5.46 -9.68
C ASN A 86 74.09 6.09 -10.71
N PRO A 87 75.24 5.45 -10.97
CA PRO A 87 76.27 6.01 -11.87
C PRO A 87 75.83 6.22 -13.33
N THR A 88 74.70 5.65 -13.76
CA THR A 88 74.23 5.73 -15.15
C THR A 88 73.13 6.79 -15.37
N VAL A 89 72.86 7.64 -14.38
CA VAL A 89 71.81 8.66 -14.44
C VAL A 89 72.25 9.89 -15.25
N GLU A 90 71.33 10.43 -16.05
CA GLU A 90 71.50 11.63 -16.88
C GLU A 90 70.53 12.74 -16.44
N VAL A 91 70.87 13.99 -16.75
CA VAL A 91 70.01 15.16 -16.48
C VAL A 91 68.68 15.01 -17.22
N GLY A 92 67.57 15.28 -16.54
CA GLY A 92 66.21 15.11 -17.04
C GLY A 92 65.61 13.73 -16.78
N THR A 93 66.30 12.84 -16.06
CA THR A 93 65.75 11.54 -15.61
C THR A 93 65.23 11.61 -14.18
N GLN A 94 64.39 10.64 -13.79
CA GLN A 94 63.89 10.51 -12.41
C GLN A 94 64.71 9.48 -11.64
N ILE A 95 65.10 9.84 -10.42
CA ILE A 95 65.78 8.95 -9.49
C ILE A 95 64.92 8.72 -8.25
N ARG A 96 65.01 7.50 -7.71
CA ARG A 96 64.32 7.11 -6.48
C ARG A 96 65.29 7.17 -5.32
N GLU A 97 65.00 8.03 -4.36
CA GLU A 97 65.76 8.16 -3.13
C GLU A 97 65.01 7.46 -1.98
N PRO A 98 65.60 6.44 -1.34
CA PRO A 98 64.94 5.76 -0.22
C PRO A 98 64.87 6.69 1.00
N LEU A 99 63.66 6.91 1.50
CA LEU A 99 63.42 7.72 2.70
C LEU A 99 63.45 6.84 3.96
N PRO A 100 64.25 7.17 4.98
CA PRO A 100 64.28 6.40 6.21
C PRO A 100 62.95 6.51 6.96
N PHE A 101 62.35 5.36 7.29
CA PHE A 101 61.05 5.30 7.98
C PHE A 101 61.08 6.00 9.35
N GLU A 102 62.22 6.01 10.04
CA GLU A 102 62.41 6.73 11.32
C GLU A 102 62.21 8.25 11.17
N ALA A 103 62.54 8.79 9.99
CA ALA A 103 62.34 10.17 9.64
C ALA A 103 60.88 10.50 9.30
N PHE A 104 59.90 9.61 9.52
CA PHE A 104 58.47 9.94 9.42
C PHE A 104 57.90 10.44 10.75
N GLY A 105 58.45 9.99 11.88
CA GLY A 105 58.10 10.49 13.21
C GLY A 105 56.64 10.23 13.60
N ARG A 106 56.27 10.60 14.84
CA ARG A 106 55.00 10.20 15.45
C ARG A 106 53.74 10.74 14.73
N ASN A 107 53.79 11.98 14.25
CA ASN A 107 52.62 12.63 13.62
C ASN A 107 52.26 12.02 12.26
N ALA A 108 53.27 11.61 11.48
CA ALA A 108 53.07 10.93 10.20
C ALA A 108 52.41 9.56 10.40
N ILE A 109 52.90 8.78 11.36
CA ILE A 109 52.33 7.47 11.72
C ILE A 109 50.88 7.63 12.19
N GLN A 110 50.59 8.65 13.00
CA GLN A 110 49.22 8.92 13.45
C GLN A 110 48.28 9.31 12.30
N THR A 111 48.80 10.05 11.32
CA THR A 111 48.07 10.41 10.09
C THR A 111 47.80 9.17 9.23
N ALA A 112 48.82 8.33 9.01
CA ALA A 112 48.68 7.08 8.27
C ALA A 112 47.68 6.13 8.94
N LYS A 113 47.71 6.03 10.29
CA LYS A 113 46.69 5.29 11.06
C LYS A 113 45.28 5.84 10.83
N GLN A 114 45.11 7.15 10.79
CA GLN A 114 43.81 7.77 10.57
C GLN A 114 43.28 7.51 9.16
N VAL A 115 44.14 7.65 8.14
CA VAL A 115 43.81 7.31 6.75
C VAL A 115 43.44 5.83 6.65
N LEU A 116 44.19 4.96 7.32
CA LEU A 116 43.92 3.53 7.32
C LEU A 116 42.57 3.20 7.93
N VAL A 117 42.28 3.71 9.13
CA VAL A 117 40.98 3.50 9.78
C VAL A 117 39.84 4.06 8.94
N GLN A 118 40.04 5.20 8.27
CA GLN A 118 39.02 5.79 7.41
C GLN A 118 38.73 4.92 6.18
N ARG A 119 39.76 4.50 5.44
CA ARG A 119 39.60 3.72 4.22
C ARG A 119 39.04 2.32 4.49
N VAL A 120 39.48 1.69 5.58
CA VAL A 120 38.91 0.42 6.07
C VAL A 120 37.42 0.58 6.39
N ARG A 121 37.01 1.69 7.03
CA ARG A 121 35.59 1.97 7.29
C ARG A 121 34.80 2.25 6.02
N GLU A 122 35.38 2.92 5.03
CA GLU A 122 34.74 3.14 3.72
C GLU A 122 34.48 1.81 3.00
N ALA A 123 35.50 0.95 2.95
CA ALA A 123 35.37 -0.39 2.38
C ALA A 123 34.33 -1.26 3.09
N GLU A 124 34.31 -1.21 4.42
CA GLU A 124 33.31 -1.90 5.24
C GLU A 124 31.89 -1.39 4.91
N ARG A 125 31.71 -0.07 4.78
CA ARG A 125 30.44 0.57 4.41
C ARG A 125 29.97 0.18 3.00
N ASP A 126 30.87 0.14 2.03
CA ASP A 126 30.55 -0.24 0.66
C ASP A 126 30.10 -1.71 0.59
N LYS A 127 30.82 -2.60 1.28
CA LYS A 127 30.44 -4.01 1.39
C LYS A 127 29.07 -4.19 2.06
N ILE A 128 28.81 -3.48 3.15
CA ILE A 128 27.50 -3.50 3.83
C ILE A 128 26.41 -3.01 2.87
N HIS A 129 26.65 -1.94 2.11
CA HIS A 129 25.67 -1.44 1.14
C HIS A 129 25.33 -2.52 0.10
N GLU A 130 26.33 -3.17 -0.50
CA GLU A 130 26.14 -4.24 -1.47
C GLU A 130 25.38 -5.43 -0.87
N ASP A 131 25.76 -5.86 0.34
CA ASP A 131 25.11 -6.95 1.07
C ASP A 131 23.60 -6.68 1.26
N TYR A 132 23.21 -5.46 1.67
CA TYR A 132 21.80 -5.12 1.91
C TYR A 132 21.03 -4.73 0.64
N GLN A 133 21.72 -4.26 -0.40
CA GLN A 133 21.09 -3.96 -1.68
C GLN A 133 20.55 -5.22 -2.35
N GLY A 134 21.24 -6.36 -2.21
CA GLY A 134 20.74 -7.67 -2.65
C GLY A 134 19.55 -8.20 -1.83
N ARG A 135 19.26 -7.60 -0.67
CA ARG A 135 18.20 -8.02 0.27
C ARG A 135 16.99 -7.09 0.26
N ILE A 136 16.92 -6.16 -0.70
CA ILE A 136 15.71 -5.36 -0.92
C ILE A 136 14.57 -6.33 -1.25
N GLY A 137 13.44 -6.18 -0.55
CA GLY A 137 12.33 -7.12 -0.66
C GLY A 137 12.29 -8.23 0.37
N GLU A 138 13.27 -8.31 1.28
CA GLU A 138 13.28 -9.30 2.36
C GLU A 138 12.77 -8.73 3.70
N ILE A 139 12.40 -9.64 4.60
CA ILE A 139 12.19 -9.31 6.01
C ILE A 139 13.51 -9.46 6.75
N ILE A 140 13.88 -8.42 7.49
CA ILE A 140 15.01 -8.48 8.41
C ILE A 140 14.54 -8.25 9.85
N SER A 141 15.26 -8.85 10.78
CA SER A 141 15.03 -8.72 12.21
C SER A 141 16.16 -7.91 12.84
N GLY A 142 15.81 -7.04 13.79
CA GLY A 142 16.78 -6.28 14.57
C GLY A 142 16.21 -5.89 15.93
N THR A 143 16.97 -5.10 16.67
CA THR A 143 16.54 -4.57 17.98
C THR A 143 16.42 -3.05 17.93
N VAL A 144 15.38 -2.52 18.56
CA VAL A 144 15.16 -1.07 18.63
C VAL A 144 16.25 -0.45 19.49
N GLN A 145 17.08 0.38 18.89
CA GLN A 145 18.19 1.04 19.58
C GLN A 145 17.74 2.34 20.24
N GLN A 146 16.96 3.15 19.54
CA GLN A 146 16.43 4.42 20.04
C GLN A 146 15.29 4.92 19.14
N ILE A 147 14.44 5.79 19.68
CA ILE A 147 13.37 6.46 18.92
C ILE A 147 13.68 7.95 18.94
N SER A 148 13.87 8.54 17.76
CA SER A 148 14.27 9.95 17.61
C SER A 148 13.33 10.66 16.65
N ARG A 149 12.70 11.75 17.11
CA ARG A 149 11.75 12.56 16.32
C ARG A 149 10.63 11.74 15.63
N GLY A 150 10.26 10.61 16.22
CA GLY A 150 9.25 9.68 15.69
C GLY A 150 9.81 8.56 14.81
N ASP A 151 11.05 8.64 14.36
CA ASP A 151 11.69 7.56 13.61
C ASP A 151 12.27 6.51 14.56
N ILE A 152 12.11 5.23 14.21
CA ILE A 152 12.65 4.11 14.98
C ILE A 152 14.00 3.73 14.37
N LEU A 153 15.07 3.86 15.15
CA LEU A 153 16.41 3.40 14.79
C LEU A 153 16.59 1.98 15.30
N ILE A 154 16.94 1.08 14.38
CA ILE A 154 17.06 -0.36 14.61
C ILE A 154 18.52 -0.75 14.41
N ASN A 155 19.06 -1.49 15.35
CA ASN A 155 20.36 -2.10 15.23
C ASN A 155 20.23 -3.48 14.56
N LEU A 156 20.90 -3.66 13.41
CA LEU A 156 20.98 -4.93 12.69
C LEU A 156 22.28 -5.70 12.99
N GLY A 157 23.08 -5.24 13.96
CA GLY A 157 24.39 -5.77 14.31
C GLY A 157 25.51 -5.22 13.42
N ARG A 158 25.35 -5.28 12.10
CA ARG A 158 26.36 -4.79 11.12
C ARG A 158 26.13 -3.34 10.70
N THR A 159 24.87 -2.89 10.65
CA THR A 159 24.51 -1.52 10.28
C THR A 159 23.28 -1.05 11.04
N GLU A 160 23.03 0.26 10.97
CA GLU A 160 21.82 0.89 11.48
C GLU A 160 20.75 0.94 10.39
N ALA A 161 19.52 0.68 10.78
CA ALA A 161 18.35 0.81 9.94
C ALA A 161 17.36 1.79 10.55
N VAL A 162 16.50 2.34 9.72
CA VAL A 162 15.48 3.30 10.13
C VAL A 162 14.12 2.88 9.62
N VAL A 163 13.11 2.92 10.50
CA VAL A 163 11.70 2.86 10.11
C VAL A 163 11.13 4.27 10.30
N PRO A 164 10.92 5.04 9.21
CA PRO A 164 10.33 6.37 9.30
C PRO A 164 8.91 6.31 9.84
N LEU A 165 8.43 7.40 10.45
CA LEU A 165 7.07 7.47 10.98
C LEU A 165 5.97 7.07 9.97
N LYS A 166 6.14 7.41 8.68
CA LYS A 166 5.21 7.05 7.61
C LYS A 166 5.16 5.56 7.31
N GLU A 167 6.25 4.86 7.60
CA GLU A 167 6.44 3.44 7.33
C GLU A 167 6.16 2.56 8.56
N GLN A 168 5.69 3.16 9.65
CA GLN A 168 5.30 2.50 10.89
C GLN A 168 3.79 2.25 10.94
N ILE A 169 3.38 1.15 11.57
CA ILE A 169 1.97 0.91 11.86
C ILE A 169 1.59 1.73 13.09
N ARG A 170 0.62 2.64 12.97
CA ARG A 170 0.27 3.61 14.03
C ARG A 170 -0.10 3.00 15.38
N LYS A 171 -0.62 1.77 15.39
CA LYS A 171 -1.01 1.07 16.63
C LYS A 171 0.18 0.46 17.37
N GLU A 172 1.32 0.33 16.72
CA GLU A 172 2.51 -0.26 17.32
C GLU A 172 3.19 0.70 18.28
N ARG A 173 3.67 0.14 19.39
CA ARG A 173 4.46 0.88 20.37
C ARG A 173 5.70 0.07 20.66
N TYR A 174 6.83 0.63 20.26
CA TYR A 174 8.15 0.06 20.50
C TYR A 174 8.85 0.78 21.65
N ARG A 175 9.64 0.03 22.41
CA ARG A 175 10.57 0.52 23.42
C ARG A 175 11.99 0.15 23.02
N GLN A 176 12.95 0.85 23.60
CA GLN A 176 14.36 0.51 23.44
C GLN A 176 14.62 -0.93 23.92
N GLY A 177 15.30 -1.71 23.10
CA GLY A 177 15.59 -3.12 23.34
C GLY A 177 14.57 -4.10 22.74
N ASP A 178 13.39 -3.63 22.31
CA ASP A 178 12.38 -4.51 21.75
C ASP A 178 12.85 -5.11 20.41
N PRO A 179 12.55 -6.40 20.14
CA PRO A 179 12.77 -6.99 18.83
C PRO A 179 11.75 -6.43 17.84
N ILE A 180 12.20 -6.19 16.62
CA ILE A 180 11.35 -5.69 15.54
C ILE A 180 11.76 -6.35 14.22
N ARG A 181 10.75 -6.75 13.46
CA ARG A 181 10.90 -7.27 12.09
C ARG A 181 10.38 -6.22 11.13
N ALA A 182 11.02 -6.04 9.98
CA ALA A 182 10.51 -5.10 8.99
C ALA A 182 10.98 -5.47 7.59
N TYR A 183 10.26 -4.97 6.59
CA TYR A 183 10.55 -5.15 5.18
C TYR A 183 11.59 -4.14 4.70
N VAL A 184 12.60 -4.61 3.95
CA VAL A 184 13.62 -3.75 3.35
C VAL A 184 13.06 -3.07 2.11
N VAL A 185 12.80 -1.77 2.21
CA VAL A 185 12.27 -0.95 1.10
C VAL A 185 13.41 -0.48 0.21
N ASN A 186 14.48 0.02 0.82
CA ASN A 186 15.61 0.60 0.09
C ASN A 186 16.87 0.67 0.96
N VAL A 187 18.02 0.89 0.34
CA VAL A 187 19.31 1.13 1.03
C VAL A 187 19.87 2.44 0.51
N LEU A 188 20.09 3.41 1.41
CA LEU A 188 20.58 4.74 1.06
C LEU A 188 22.04 4.91 1.47
N ARG A 189 22.85 5.53 0.61
CA ARG A 189 24.20 5.97 0.97
C ARG A 189 24.13 7.31 1.67
N THR A 190 24.53 7.36 2.94
CA THR A 190 24.59 8.61 3.72
C THR A 190 26.03 8.93 4.14
N ALA A 191 26.29 10.17 4.54
CA ALA A 191 27.62 10.58 5.05
C ALA A 191 28.08 9.76 6.27
N LYS A 192 27.14 9.18 7.04
CA LYS A 192 27.42 8.35 8.22
C LYS A 192 27.62 6.86 7.87
N GLY A 193 27.28 6.44 6.66
CA GLY A 193 27.31 5.05 6.21
C GLY A 193 26.03 4.65 5.46
N PRO A 194 25.93 3.39 5.00
CA PRO A 194 24.70 2.89 4.40
C PRO A 194 23.60 2.82 5.45
N GLN A 195 22.48 3.46 5.18
CA GLN A 195 21.30 3.41 6.03
C GLN A 195 20.24 2.56 5.34
N VAL A 196 19.81 1.50 6.02
CA VAL A 196 18.75 0.60 5.50
C VAL A 196 17.39 1.20 5.85
N LEU A 197 16.58 1.45 4.83
CA LEU A 197 15.22 1.95 4.98
C LEU A 197 14.26 0.77 5.12
N LEU A 198 13.56 0.74 6.24
CA LEU A 198 12.66 -0.34 6.62
C LEU A 198 11.21 0.14 6.66
N SER A 199 10.29 -0.78 6.38
CA SER A 199 8.86 -0.55 6.47
C SER A 199 8.13 -1.70 7.12
N ARG A 200 7.14 -1.35 7.94
CA ARG A 200 6.12 -2.28 8.44
C ARG A 200 4.77 -2.06 7.75
N THR A 201 4.59 -0.98 6.99
CA THR A 201 3.35 -0.67 6.27
C THR A 201 3.32 -1.23 4.85
N HIS A 202 4.47 -1.46 4.23
CA HIS A 202 4.56 -1.91 2.85
C HIS A 202 3.81 -3.24 2.62
N PRO A 203 3.05 -3.41 1.52
CA PRO A 203 2.31 -4.65 1.24
C PRO A 203 3.22 -5.90 1.16
N GLY A 204 4.44 -5.73 0.64
CA GLY A 204 5.45 -6.79 0.59
C GLY A 204 5.85 -7.33 1.97
N PHE A 205 5.62 -6.59 3.06
CA PHE A 205 5.82 -7.12 4.41
C PHE A 205 4.84 -8.25 4.72
N LEU A 206 3.56 -8.07 4.38
CA LEU A 206 2.52 -9.08 4.59
C LEU A 206 2.79 -10.33 3.74
N ASP A 207 3.13 -10.14 2.46
CA ASP A 207 3.49 -11.23 1.54
C ASP A 207 4.64 -12.07 2.09
N LYS A 208 5.74 -11.43 2.51
CA LYS A 208 6.90 -12.13 3.08
C LYS A 208 6.62 -12.78 4.43
N LEU A 209 5.72 -12.24 5.26
CA LEU A 209 5.28 -12.90 6.49
C LEU A 209 4.53 -14.20 6.18
N PHE A 210 3.64 -14.18 5.19
CA PHE A 210 2.96 -15.39 4.73
C PHE A 210 3.92 -16.40 4.12
N GLN A 211 4.92 -15.96 3.34
CA GLN A 211 5.96 -16.83 2.81
C GLN A 211 6.76 -17.55 3.91
N LEU A 212 6.97 -16.89 5.06
CA LEU A 212 7.67 -17.51 6.21
C LEU A 212 6.78 -18.45 7.02
N GLU A 213 5.48 -18.19 7.09
CA GLU A 213 4.51 -18.96 7.89
C GLU A 213 3.91 -20.15 7.11
N VAL A 214 3.85 -20.08 5.78
CA VAL A 214 3.19 -21.06 4.90
C VAL A 214 4.23 -21.72 3.99
N PRO A 215 4.66 -22.96 4.28
CA PRO A 215 5.65 -23.68 3.47
C PRO A 215 5.28 -23.79 1.99
N GLU A 216 3.99 -23.96 1.71
CA GLU A 216 3.46 -24.11 0.35
C GLU A 216 3.67 -22.84 -0.50
N ILE A 217 3.73 -21.64 0.13
CA ILE A 217 4.09 -20.38 -0.54
C ILE A 217 5.60 -20.31 -0.76
N TYR A 218 6.40 -20.74 0.21
CA TYR A 218 7.86 -20.78 0.09
C TYR A 218 8.33 -21.71 -1.04
N GLU A 219 7.67 -22.86 -1.19
CA GLU A 219 7.96 -23.86 -2.24
C GLU A 219 7.42 -23.46 -3.63
N GLY A 220 6.58 -22.42 -3.71
CA GLY A 220 5.96 -21.97 -4.97
C GLY A 220 4.77 -22.81 -5.44
N THR A 221 4.25 -23.70 -4.59
CA THR A 221 3.02 -24.46 -4.87
C THR A 221 1.79 -23.55 -4.81
N ILE A 222 1.80 -22.60 -3.88
CA ILE A 222 0.83 -21.52 -3.77
C ILE A 222 1.52 -20.20 -4.10
N GLU A 223 0.89 -19.39 -4.94
CA GLU A 223 1.35 -18.05 -5.30
C GLU A 223 0.43 -16.99 -4.71
N VAL A 224 1.03 -15.95 -4.13
CA VAL A 224 0.33 -14.72 -3.76
C VAL A 224 0.22 -13.84 -5.00
N LYS A 225 -1.00 -13.68 -5.53
CA LYS A 225 -1.25 -12.93 -6.77
C LYS A 225 -1.39 -11.43 -6.52
N ALA A 226 -1.98 -11.05 -5.39
CA ALA A 226 -2.18 -9.65 -5.05
C ALA A 226 -2.33 -9.45 -3.54
N VAL A 227 -1.92 -8.27 -3.06
CA VAL A 227 -2.07 -7.85 -1.67
C VAL A 227 -2.62 -6.43 -1.64
N ALA A 228 -3.75 -6.24 -0.96
CA ALA A 228 -4.32 -4.93 -0.66
C ALA A 228 -4.33 -4.73 0.85
N ARG A 229 -3.86 -3.57 1.32
CA ARG A 229 -3.56 -3.40 2.74
C ARG A 229 -3.81 -1.97 3.22
N GLU A 230 -4.55 -1.88 4.33
CA GLU A 230 -4.64 -0.70 5.18
C GLU A 230 -3.93 -1.02 6.51
N PRO A 231 -2.66 -0.59 6.68
CA PRO A 231 -1.76 -1.07 7.73
C PRO A 231 -2.32 -0.89 9.15
N GLY A 232 -2.31 -1.96 9.93
CA GLY A 232 -2.81 -1.98 11.32
C GLY A 232 -4.34 -2.04 11.45
N GLU A 233 -5.07 -2.13 10.34
CA GLU A 233 -6.53 -2.25 10.36
C GLU A 233 -7.04 -3.49 9.65
N ARG A 234 -6.85 -3.56 8.33
CA ARG A 234 -7.35 -4.65 7.51
C ARG A 234 -6.53 -4.84 6.25
N ALA A 235 -6.35 -6.08 5.85
CA ALA A 235 -5.75 -6.46 4.58
C ALA A 235 -6.55 -7.55 3.89
N LYS A 236 -6.42 -7.61 2.57
CA LYS A 236 -6.88 -8.71 1.74
C LYS A 236 -5.70 -9.27 0.96
N ILE A 237 -5.59 -10.59 0.92
CA ILE A 237 -4.57 -11.32 0.17
C ILE A 237 -5.22 -12.30 -0.79
N ALA A 238 -4.84 -12.23 -2.06
CA ALA A 238 -5.35 -13.10 -3.11
C ALA A 238 -4.33 -14.21 -3.38
N VAL A 239 -4.73 -15.46 -3.19
CA VAL A 239 -3.86 -16.64 -3.33
C VAL A 239 -4.35 -17.58 -4.41
N HIS A 240 -3.42 -18.18 -5.15
CA HIS A 240 -3.70 -19.18 -6.18
C HIS A 240 -2.84 -20.42 -5.94
N SER A 241 -3.41 -21.62 -6.14
CA SER A 241 -2.65 -22.86 -6.08
C SER A 241 -2.34 -23.32 -7.51
N ASN A 242 -1.07 -23.63 -7.77
CA ASN A 242 -0.62 -24.27 -9.01
C ASN A 242 -0.99 -25.77 -9.05
N ASP A 243 -1.31 -26.37 -7.90
CA ASP A 243 -1.83 -27.74 -7.79
C ASP A 243 -3.32 -27.74 -7.40
N ALA A 244 -4.17 -28.26 -8.28
CA ALA A 244 -5.62 -28.33 -8.06
C ALA A 244 -6.04 -29.19 -6.85
N ARG A 245 -5.14 -30.04 -6.33
CA ARG A 245 -5.40 -30.87 -5.15
C ARG A 245 -5.21 -30.11 -3.84
N ILE A 246 -4.60 -28.94 -3.88
CA ILE A 246 -4.27 -28.12 -2.71
C ILE A 246 -5.21 -26.92 -2.67
N ASP A 247 -5.94 -26.79 -1.57
CA ASP A 247 -6.73 -25.58 -1.30
C ASP A 247 -5.80 -24.46 -0.81
N PRO A 248 -5.63 -23.37 -1.59
CA PRO A 248 -4.71 -22.30 -1.21
C PRO A 248 -5.19 -21.54 0.02
N VAL A 249 -6.51 -21.40 0.23
CA VAL A 249 -7.05 -20.66 1.39
C VAL A 249 -6.82 -21.47 2.67
N GLY A 250 -7.19 -22.76 2.66
CA GLY A 250 -6.99 -23.66 3.80
C GLY A 250 -5.53 -23.79 4.22
N ALA A 251 -4.61 -23.86 3.26
CA ALA A 251 -3.17 -23.90 3.52
C ALA A 251 -2.66 -22.62 4.21
N CYS A 252 -3.12 -21.44 3.78
CA CYS A 252 -2.73 -20.16 4.38
C CYS A 252 -3.38 -19.93 5.77
N VAL A 253 -4.59 -20.44 5.98
CA VAL A 253 -5.30 -20.33 7.27
C VAL A 253 -4.68 -21.28 8.30
N GLY A 254 -4.40 -22.53 7.91
CA GLY A 254 -3.90 -23.57 8.81
C GLY A 254 -4.97 -24.09 9.78
N MET A 255 -4.59 -25.02 10.66
CA MET A 255 -5.52 -25.63 11.61
C MET A 255 -6.15 -24.57 12.52
N LYS A 256 -7.47 -24.38 12.42
CA LYS A 256 -8.24 -23.36 13.17
C LYS A 256 -7.65 -21.94 13.03
N GLY A 257 -7.05 -21.63 11.89
CA GLY A 257 -6.46 -20.31 11.65
C GLY A 257 -5.09 -20.09 12.27
N SER A 258 -4.40 -21.14 12.75
CA SER A 258 -3.14 -20.98 13.49
C SER A 258 -2.08 -20.16 12.76
N ARG A 259 -1.95 -20.36 11.43
CA ARG A 259 -0.94 -19.70 10.59
C ARG A 259 -1.30 -18.23 10.36
N VAL A 260 -2.52 -17.96 9.86
CA VAL A 260 -2.98 -16.56 9.67
C VAL A 260 -2.97 -15.78 10.99
N GLN A 261 -3.32 -16.40 12.12
CA GLN A 261 -3.30 -15.75 13.43
C GLN A 261 -1.87 -15.40 13.90
N ALA A 262 -0.84 -16.14 13.49
CA ALA A 262 0.54 -15.78 13.77
C ALA A 262 0.93 -14.47 13.04
N VAL A 263 0.54 -14.35 11.76
CA VAL A 263 0.75 -13.15 10.96
C VAL A 263 -0.08 -11.96 11.50
N VAL A 264 -1.35 -12.18 11.86
CA VAL A 264 -2.22 -11.15 12.48
C VAL A 264 -1.58 -10.59 13.77
N ARG A 265 -1.02 -11.46 14.63
CA ARG A 265 -0.33 -11.04 15.86
C ARG A 265 0.93 -10.22 15.57
N GLU A 266 1.72 -10.62 14.57
CA GLU A 266 2.91 -9.86 14.16
C GLU A 266 2.55 -8.46 13.66
N LEU A 267 1.36 -8.27 13.07
CA LEU A 267 0.87 -7.00 12.54
C LEU A 267 -0.06 -6.24 13.51
N SER A 268 0.09 -6.47 14.82
CA SER A 268 -0.68 -5.77 15.86
C SER A 268 -2.21 -5.90 15.70
N ASN A 269 -2.66 -7.12 15.42
CA ASN A 269 -4.07 -7.48 15.23
C ASN A 269 -4.73 -6.83 14.00
N GLU A 270 -3.96 -6.62 12.94
CA GLU A 270 -4.48 -6.31 11.60
C GLU A 270 -5.39 -7.46 11.12
N ARG A 271 -6.63 -7.17 10.71
CA ARG A 271 -7.57 -8.20 10.22
C ARG A 271 -7.20 -8.62 8.81
N ILE A 272 -6.94 -9.91 8.58
CA ILE A 272 -6.51 -10.40 7.27
C ILE A 272 -7.59 -11.30 6.68
N ASP A 273 -8.11 -10.94 5.50
CA ASP A 273 -8.96 -11.80 4.69
C ASP A 273 -8.13 -12.47 3.60
N ILE A 274 -8.18 -13.81 3.52
CA ILE A 274 -7.53 -14.59 2.48
C ILE A 274 -8.60 -15.01 1.48
N VAL A 275 -8.42 -14.67 0.20
CA VAL A 275 -9.39 -14.95 -0.86
C VAL A 275 -8.75 -15.75 -2.00
N PRO A 276 -9.46 -16.71 -2.61
CA PRO A 276 -8.92 -17.45 -3.73
C PRO A 276 -8.96 -16.59 -4.99
N TRP A 277 -7.80 -16.41 -5.61
CA TRP A 277 -7.68 -15.69 -6.87
C TRP A 277 -8.37 -16.44 -8.02
N SER A 278 -8.87 -15.71 -9.02
CA SER A 278 -9.46 -16.25 -10.23
C SER A 278 -9.07 -15.39 -11.43
N GLU A 279 -8.89 -16.04 -12.59
CA GLU A 279 -8.73 -15.34 -13.87
C GLU A 279 -10.02 -14.65 -14.32
N ASP A 280 -11.17 -15.17 -13.91
CA ASP A 280 -12.46 -14.53 -14.17
C ASP A 280 -12.63 -13.34 -13.23
N GLU A 281 -12.62 -12.14 -13.81
CA GLU A 281 -12.72 -10.84 -13.12
C GLU A 281 -13.99 -10.74 -12.25
N ALA A 282 -15.13 -11.27 -12.73
CA ALA A 282 -16.39 -11.22 -11.99
C ALA A 282 -16.34 -12.14 -10.76
N ILE A 283 -15.83 -13.36 -10.93
CA ILE A 283 -15.64 -14.31 -9.84
C ILE A 283 -14.64 -13.75 -8.82
N PHE A 284 -13.54 -13.17 -9.30
CA PHE A 284 -12.51 -12.62 -8.42
C PHE A 284 -13.03 -11.42 -7.62
N LEU A 285 -13.80 -10.51 -8.21
CA LEU A 285 -14.41 -9.40 -7.49
C LEU A 285 -15.41 -9.88 -6.42
N SER A 286 -16.26 -10.85 -6.76
CA SER A 286 -17.20 -11.45 -5.81
C SER A 286 -16.48 -11.99 -4.58
N ARG A 287 -15.37 -12.71 -4.79
CA ARG A 287 -14.51 -13.21 -3.70
C ARG A 287 -13.80 -12.11 -2.94
N ALA A 288 -13.33 -11.06 -3.62
CA ALA A 288 -12.66 -9.93 -2.99
C ALA A 288 -13.58 -9.12 -2.05
N LEU A 289 -14.88 -9.07 -2.35
CA LEU A 289 -15.89 -8.39 -1.51
C LEU A 289 -16.35 -9.22 -0.31
N SER A 290 -15.94 -10.49 -0.21
CA SER A 290 -16.17 -11.35 0.95
C SER A 290 -15.81 -10.62 2.26
N PRO A 291 -16.70 -10.64 3.28
CA PRO A 291 -17.81 -11.59 3.48
C PRO A 291 -19.14 -11.24 2.79
N ALA A 292 -19.27 -10.10 2.11
CA ALA A 292 -20.53 -9.74 1.46
C ALA A 292 -20.83 -10.65 0.27
N VAL A 293 -22.10 -11.06 0.14
CA VAL A 293 -22.55 -11.91 -0.97
C VAL A 293 -22.92 -11.04 -2.16
N VAL A 294 -22.27 -11.29 -3.30
CA VAL A 294 -22.52 -10.57 -4.56
C VAL A 294 -23.40 -11.40 -5.46
N LYS A 295 -24.56 -10.85 -5.87
CA LYS A 295 -25.49 -11.50 -6.79
C LYS A 295 -24.97 -11.49 -8.23
N ARG A 296 -24.49 -10.34 -8.69
CA ARG A 296 -24.04 -10.15 -10.07
C ARG A 296 -22.94 -9.10 -10.17
N VAL A 297 -22.05 -9.28 -11.14
CA VAL A 297 -21.03 -8.29 -11.48
C VAL A 297 -21.23 -7.82 -12.92
N VAL A 298 -21.25 -6.52 -13.12
CA VAL A 298 -21.29 -5.88 -14.44
C VAL A 298 -19.92 -5.25 -14.69
N ILE A 299 -19.28 -5.64 -15.80
CA ILE A 299 -17.93 -5.18 -16.13
C ILE A 299 -18.01 -4.20 -17.30
N ASP A 300 -17.52 -2.99 -17.07
CA ASP A 300 -17.26 -2.02 -18.13
C ASP A 300 -15.75 -1.94 -18.41
N ARG A 301 -15.34 -2.61 -19.50
CA ARG A 301 -13.94 -2.63 -19.93
C ARG A 301 -13.47 -1.31 -20.52
N ARG A 302 -14.36 -0.44 -20.99
CA ARG A 302 -13.98 0.87 -21.56
C ARG A 302 -13.57 1.82 -20.45
N GLU A 303 -14.28 1.79 -19.33
CA GLU A 303 -14.01 2.64 -18.17
C GLU A 303 -13.11 1.99 -17.11
N ARG A 304 -12.69 0.73 -17.32
CA ARG A 304 -11.98 -0.09 -16.31
C ARG A 304 -12.73 -0.12 -14.96
N ARG A 305 -14.05 -0.29 -15.05
CA ARG A 305 -14.96 -0.27 -13.89
C ARG A 305 -15.71 -1.60 -13.77
N MET A 306 -15.89 -2.07 -12.55
CA MET A 306 -16.76 -3.18 -12.22
C MET A 306 -17.83 -2.71 -11.22
N SER A 307 -19.08 -3.03 -11.50
CA SER A 307 -20.20 -2.78 -10.58
C SER A 307 -20.64 -4.10 -9.97
N ALA A 308 -20.54 -4.22 -8.65
CA ALA A 308 -21.07 -5.35 -7.89
C ALA A 308 -22.49 -5.05 -7.43
N ILE A 309 -23.42 -5.91 -7.81
CA ILE A 309 -24.82 -5.85 -7.40
C ILE A 309 -25.02 -6.78 -6.22
N VAL A 310 -25.52 -6.21 -5.13
CA VAL A 310 -25.76 -6.89 -3.86
C VAL A 310 -27.20 -6.65 -3.41
N ASP A 311 -27.66 -7.46 -2.47
CA ASP A 311 -28.92 -7.21 -1.78
C ASP A 311 -28.83 -5.98 -0.87
N ASP A 312 -29.99 -5.39 -0.55
CA ASP A 312 -30.09 -4.16 0.25
C ASP A 312 -29.47 -4.33 1.64
N ASP A 313 -29.62 -5.52 2.24
CA ASP A 313 -29.02 -5.88 3.54
C ASP A 313 -27.49 -6.09 3.46
N GLN A 314 -26.98 -6.49 2.29
CA GLN A 314 -25.56 -6.73 2.04
C GLN A 314 -24.79 -5.45 1.66
N LEU A 315 -25.47 -4.37 1.27
CA LEU A 315 -24.84 -3.13 0.80
C LEU A 315 -23.85 -2.54 1.82
N SER A 316 -24.29 -2.43 3.08
CA SER A 316 -23.46 -1.90 4.16
C SER A 316 -22.21 -2.76 4.41
N LEU A 317 -22.37 -4.08 4.35
CA LEU A 317 -21.27 -5.03 4.53
C LEU A 317 -20.27 -4.98 3.35
N ALA A 318 -20.79 -4.86 2.13
CA ALA A 318 -20.00 -4.81 0.91
C ALA A 318 -19.15 -3.52 0.84
N ILE A 319 -19.72 -2.37 1.22
CA ILE A 319 -18.98 -1.10 1.34
C ILE A 319 -17.98 -1.19 2.50
N GLY A 320 -18.45 -1.67 3.65
CA GLY A 320 -17.69 -1.75 4.90
C GLY A 320 -17.53 -0.38 5.59
N LYS A 321 -17.00 -0.40 6.81
CA LYS A 321 -16.77 0.82 7.60
C LYS A 321 -15.92 1.82 6.81
N SER A 322 -16.45 3.03 6.58
CA SER A 322 -15.79 4.09 5.81
C SER A 322 -15.34 3.68 4.39
N GLY A 323 -16.03 2.72 3.78
CA GLY A 323 -15.69 2.20 2.45
C GLY A 323 -14.44 1.32 2.40
N GLN A 324 -13.93 0.86 3.54
CA GLN A 324 -12.69 0.08 3.64
C GLN A 324 -12.74 -1.22 2.81
N ASN A 325 -13.86 -1.95 2.84
CA ASN A 325 -13.95 -3.24 2.14
C ASN A 325 -13.94 -3.04 0.62
N ALA A 326 -14.72 -2.08 0.13
CA ALA A 326 -14.74 -1.69 -1.28
C ALA A 326 -13.35 -1.19 -1.76
N ARG A 327 -12.66 -0.37 -0.96
CA ARG A 327 -11.32 0.15 -1.30
C ARG A 327 -10.28 -0.96 -1.38
N LEU A 328 -10.29 -1.89 -0.43
CA LEU A 328 -9.40 -3.05 -0.45
C LEU A 328 -9.69 -3.96 -1.64
N ALA A 329 -10.97 -4.19 -1.98
CA ALA A 329 -11.34 -4.98 -3.16
C ALA A 329 -10.89 -4.30 -4.47
N ALA A 330 -11.04 -2.97 -4.58
CA ALA A 330 -10.54 -2.19 -5.72
C ALA A 330 -9.02 -2.28 -5.85
N GLN A 331 -8.27 -2.14 -4.75
CA GLN A 331 -6.81 -2.29 -4.74
C GLN A 331 -6.38 -3.72 -5.10
N LEU A 332 -7.10 -4.73 -4.60
CA LEU A 332 -6.76 -6.14 -4.81
C LEU A 332 -7.00 -6.57 -6.26
N THR A 333 -8.09 -6.08 -6.87
CA THR A 333 -8.45 -6.38 -8.26
C THR A 333 -7.73 -5.48 -9.27
N GLY A 334 -7.33 -4.27 -8.88
CA GLY A 334 -6.79 -3.26 -9.79
C GLY A 334 -7.84 -2.59 -10.68
N TRP A 335 -9.12 -2.68 -10.30
CA TRP A 335 -10.26 -2.09 -11.01
C TRP A 335 -10.93 -1.01 -10.16
N HIS A 336 -11.64 -0.09 -10.81
CA HIS A 336 -12.56 0.77 -10.10
C HIS A 336 -13.81 -0.05 -9.74
N VAL A 337 -14.09 -0.20 -8.44
CA VAL A 337 -15.19 -1.03 -7.94
C VAL A 337 -16.30 -0.12 -7.43
N ASP A 338 -17.49 -0.31 -7.98
CA ASP A 338 -18.71 0.37 -7.58
C ASP A 338 -19.68 -0.67 -6.98
N ILE A 339 -20.40 -0.33 -5.92
CA ILE A 339 -21.31 -1.26 -5.24
C ILE A 339 -22.70 -0.67 -5.27
N MET A 340 -23.66 -1.46 -5.73
CA MET A 340 -25.04 -1.02 -5.95
C MET A 340 -26.00 -2.07 -5.42
N HIS A 341 -27.13 -1.63 -4.87
CA HIS A 341 -28.22 -2.51 -4.53
C HIS A 341 -29.02 -2.92 -5.78
N GLU A 342 -29.69 -4.07 -5.71
CA GLU A 342 -30.41 -4.67 -6.83
C GLU A 342 -31.54 -3.77 -7.36
N SER A 343 -32.36 -3.20 -6.48
CA SER A 343 -33.49 -2.33 -6.87
C SER A 343 -33.04 -1.13 -7.71
N ARG A 344 -31.98 -0.42 -7.32
CA ARG A 344 -31.41 0.69 -8.11
C ARG A 344 -30.74 0.23 -9.40
N PHE A 345 -30.23 -1.00 -9.45
CA PHE A 345 -29.76 -1.56 -10.71
C PHE A 345 -30.92 -1.86 -11.67
N GLU A 346 -32.02 -2.42 -11.18
CA GLU A 346 -33.24 -2.68 -11.95
C GLU A 346 -33.88 -1.38 -12.46
N GLU A 347 -34.03 -0.39 -11.58
CA GLU A 347 -34.47 0.96 -11.94
C GLU A 347 -33.58 1.53 -13.05
N GLN A 348 -32.26 1.45 -12.90
CA GLN A 348 -31.34 1.95 -13.92
C GLN A 348 -31.46 1.20 -15.25
N GLN A 349 -31.72 -0.10 -15.24
CA GLN A 349 -31.98 -0.85 -16.47
C GLN A 349 -33.31 -0.46 -17.11
N ALA A 350 -34.34 -0.27 -16.31
CA ALA A 350 -35.66 0.11 -16.80
C ALA A 350 -35.66 1.55 -17.34
N GLU A 351 -34.98 2.48 -16.66
CA GLU A 351 -34.70 3.84 -17.18
C GLU A 351 -33.92 3.78 -18.50
N ARG A 352 -32.88 2.94 -18.59
CA ARG A 352 -32.11 2.75 -19.84
C ARG A 352 -32.97 2.18 -20.96
N ALA A 353 -33.86 1.24 -20.67
CA ALA A 353 -34.79 0.67 -21.65
C ALA A 353 -35.83 1.70 -22.10
N ALA A 354 -36.41 2.45 -21.16
CA ALA A 354 -37.38 3.50 -21.45
C ALA A 354 -36.79 4.64 -22.30
N THR A 355 -35.51 4.97 -22.07
CA THR A 355 -34.76 6.00 -22.79
C THR A 355 -34.05 5.50 -24.06
N ALA A 356 -34.18 4.21 -24.41
CA ALA A 356 -33.63 3.64 -25.63
C ALA A 356 -34.48 4.03 -26.85
N VAL A 357 -34.46 5.33 -27.18
CA VAL A 357 -35.12 5.87 -28.38
C VAL A 357 -34.25 5.58 -29.59
N ALA A 358 -34.85 5.03 -30.65
CA ALA A 358 -34.17 4.78 -31.91
C ALA A 358 -33.72 6.12 -32.53
N LEU A 359 -32.55 6.15 -33.18
CA LEU A 359 -32.05 7.37 -33.81
C LEU A 359 -32.96 7.87 -34.95
N SER A 360 -33.81 7.01 -35.51
CA SER A 360 -34.83 7.39 -36.50
C SER A 360 -35.86 8.38 -35.98
N ASP A 361 -36.10 8.36 -34.67
CA ASP A 361 -37.13 9.15 -34.02
C ASP A 361 -36.59 10.49 -33.51
N VAL A 362 -35.28 10.73 -33.66
CA VAL A 362 -34.61 11.98 -33.31
C VAL A 362 -34.75 12.98 -34.47
N PRO A 363 -35.47 14.10 -34.30
CA PRO A 363 -35.59 15.13 -35.31
C PRO A 363 -34.23 15.69 -35.71
N GLY A 364 -34.01 15.88 -37.02
CA GLY A 364 -32.75 16.39 -37.56
C GLY A 364 -31.75 15.32 -38.01
N ILE A 365 -32.01 14.03 -37.73
CA ILE A 365 -31.23 12.92 -38.27
C ILE A 365 -31.90 12.39 -39.55
N GLY A 366 -31.34 12.75 -40.71
CA GLY A 366 -31.78 12.21 -42.00
C GLY A 366 -31.29 10.78 -42.26
N LYS A 367 -31.90 10.06 -43.21
CA LYS A 367 -31.56 8.65 -43.55
C LYS A 367 -30.07 8.40 -43.81
N VAL A 368 -29.42 9.30 -44.55
CA VAL A 368 -27.97 9.21 -44.86
C VAL A 368 -27.11 9.41 -43.60
N MET A 369 -27.58 10.24 -42.66
CA MET A 369 -26.88 10.49 -41.39
C MET A 369 -27.05 9.30 -40.44
N LEU A 370 -28.24 8.72 -40.43
CA LEU A 370 -28.59 7.53 -39.66
C LEU A 370 -27.66 6.36 -40.02
N GLU A 371 -27.54 6.04 -41.31
CA GLU A 371 -26.65 4.95 -41.79
C GLU A 371 -25.21 5.14 -41.31
N ARG A 372 -24.69 6.37 -41.32
CA ARG A 372 -23.33 6.67 -40.87
C ARG A 372 -23.15 6.57 -39.35
N LEU A 373 -24.17 6.93 -38.58
CA LEU A 373 -24.16 6.78 -37.12
C LEU A 373 -24.24 5.31 -36.73
N GLU A 374 -25.06 4.53 -37.45
CA GLU A 374 -25.18 3.08 -37.27
C GLU A 374 -23.88 2.35 -37.62
N GLU A 375 -23.22 2.73 -38.72
CA GLU A 375 -21.88 2.25 -39.09
C GLU A 375 -20.83 2.60 -38.03
N ALA A 376 -20.99 3.73 -37.33
CA ALA A 376 -20.17 4.13 -36.19
C ALA A 376 -20.57 3.43 -34.87
N GLY A 377 -21.57 2.54 -34.88
CA GLY A 377 -22.04 1.79 -33.72
C GLY A 377 -22.95 2.58 -32.77
N ILE A 378 -23.49 3.71 -33.22
CA ILE A 378 -24.42 4.55 -32.46
C ILE A 378 -25.82 4.22 -32.97
N GLN A 379 -26.64 3.58 -32.14
CA GLN A 379 -27.97 3.08 -32.55
C GLN A 379 -29.13 3.71 -31.78
N THR A 380 -28.86 4.38 -30.66
CA THR A 380 -29.88 5.00 -29.81
C THR A 380 -29.56 6.45 -29.50
N ALA A 381 -30.60 7.25 -29.23
CA ALA A 381 -30.47 8.63 -28.78
C ALA A 381 -29.62 8.72 -27.50
N ASN A 382 -29.78 7.78 -26.56
CA ASN A 382 -28.98 7.72 -25.33
C ASN A 382 -27.49 7.43 -25.61
N ALA A 383 -27.18 6.57 -26.60
CA ALA A 383 -25.80 6.34 -27.02
C ALA A 383 -25.18 7.61 -27.66
N LEU A 384 -25.97 8.38 -28.40
CA LEU A 384 -25.53 9.65 -29.01
C LEU A 384 -25.24 10.73 -27.95
N VAL A 385 -26.04 10.81 -26.89
CA VAL A 385 -25.84 11.74 -25.76
C VAL A 385 -24.59 11.40 -24.94
N ARG A 386 -24.32 10.11 -24.72
CA ARG A 386 -23.16 9.65 -23.93
C ARG A 386 -21.84 9.71 -24.69
N LEU A 387 -21.87 9.85 -26.00
CA LEU A 387 -20.66 9.86 -26.82
C LEU A 387 -19.89 11.18 -26.59
N PRO A 388 -18.58 11.14 -26.29
CA PRO A 388 -17.76 12.34 -26.26
C PRO A 388 -17.82 13.10 -27.59
N PHE A 389 -17.95 14.43 -27.53
CA PHE A 389 -18.13 15.28 -28.72
C PHE A 389 -17.03 15.06 -29.77
N ASP A 390 -15.78 14.90 -29.34
CA ASP A 390 -14.63 14.64 -30.22
C ASP A 390 -14.81 13.38 -31.07
N LYS A 391 -15.43 12.32 -30.51
CA LYS A 391 -15.69 11.08 -31.23
C LYS A 391 -16.86 11.23 -32.21
N LEU A 392 -17.81 12.10 -31.90
CA LEU A 392 -18.93 12.40 -32.78
C LEU A 392 -18.46 13.13 -34.05
N LEU A 393 -17.48 14.03 -33.92
CA LEU A 393 -16.90 14.76 -35.06
C LEU A 393 -16.11 13.87 -36.03
N LEU A 394 -15.67 12.68 -35.59
CA LEU A 394 -14.99 11.71 -36.46
C LEU A 394 -15.96 11.02 -37.42
N VAL A 395 -17.27 11.10 -37.18
CA VAL A 395 -18.28 10.51 -38.06
C VAL A 395 -18.40 11.33 -39.34
N PRO A 396 -18.23 10.73 -40.53
CA PRO A 396 -18.27 11.47 -41.79
C PRO A 396 -19.58 12.26 -41.98
N GLY A 397 -19.47 13.58 -42.13
CA GLY A 397 -20.62 14.47 -42.34
C GLY A 397 -21.22 15.08 -41.07
N VAL A 398 -20.68 14.77 -39.87
CA VAL A 398 -20.95 15.55 -38.67
C VAL A 398 -20.00 16.76 -38.64
N GLY A 399 -20.53 17.98 -38.74
CA GLY A 399 -19.81 19.21 -38.39
C GLY A 399 -20.11 19.64 -36.96
N GLU A 400 -19.31 20.55 -36.40
CA GLU A 400 -19.46 21.03 -35.00
C GLU A 400 -20.89 21.52 -34.69
N ALA A 401 -21.45 22.37 -35.55
CA ALA A 401 -22.80 22.92 -35.35
C ALA A 401 -23.90 21.84 -35.48
N THR A 402 -23.70 20.85 -36.35
CA THR A 402 -24.67 19.77 -36.58
C THR A 402 -24.60 18.75 -35.44
N GLY A 403 -23.40 18.35 -35.03
CA GLY A 403 -23.19 17.43 -33.91
C GLY A 403 -23.71 17.99 -32.59
N ALA A 404 -23.50 19.29 -32.33
CA ALA A 404 -23.99 19.94 -31.12
C ALA A 404 -25.52 19.92 -31.07
N LYS A 405 -26.18 20.30 -32.17
CA LYS A 405 -27.65 20.23 -32.28
C LYS A 405 -28.17 18.81 -32.13
N MET A 406 -27.53 17.83 -32.76
CA MET A 406 -27.94 16.43 -32.66
C MET A 406 -27.87 15.90 -31.22
N GLN A 407 -26.80 16.23 -30.48
CA GLN A 407 -26.69 15.85 -29.07
C GLN A 407 -27.68 16.60 -28.18
N GLU A 408 -27.92 17.88 -28.43
CA GLU A 408 -28.89 18.69 -27.70
C GLU A 408 -30.32 18.15 -27.90
N THR A 409 -30.74 17.93 -29.15
CA THR A 409 -32.07 17.37 -29.45
C THR A 409 -32.23 15.94 -28.92
N ALA A 410 -31.19 15.10 -29.05
CA ALA A 410 -31.22 13.76 -28.47
C ALA A 410 -31.30 13.79 -26.94
N LYS A 411 -30.63 14.75 -26.30
CA LYS A 411 -30.69 14.96 -24.86
C LYS A 411 -32.08 15.39 -24.41
N GLU A 412 -32.69 16.36 -25.07
CA GLU A 412 -34.06 16.81 -24.77
C GLU A 412 -35.07 15.66 -24.84
N ILE A 413 -34.97 14.81 -25.87
CA ILE A 413 -35.86 13.66 -26.04
C ILE A 413 -35.63 12.62 -24.95
N VAL A 414 -34.36 12.31 -24.65
CA VAL A 414 -34.01 11.36 -23.59
C VAL A 414 -34.48 11.87 -22.23
N ASP A 415 -34.27 13.15 -21.93
CA ASP A 415 -34.68 13.78 -20.67
C ASP A 415 -36.21 13.81 -20.54
N ALA A 416 -36.94 14.15 -21.60
CA ALA A 416 -38.40 14.12 -21.61
C ALA A 416 -38.96 12.70 -21.43
N ARG A 417 -38.34 11.71 -22.09
CA ARG A 417 -38.73 10.29 -21.97
C ARG A 417 -38.44 9.74 -20.58
N LEU A 418 -37.31 10.11 -19.99
CA LEU A 418 -36.93 9.76 -18.63
C LEU A 418 -37.89 10.36 -17.60
N ALA A 419 -38.26 11.63 -17.77
CA ALA A 419 -39.22 12.31 -16.91
C ALA A 419 -40.61 11.64 -16.95
N ALA A 420 -41.10 11.32 -18.15
CA ALA A 420 -42.36 10.59 -18.32
C ALA A 420 -42.33 9.21 -17.66
N TYR A 421 -41.23 8.45 -17.86
CA TYR A 421 -41.05 7.14 -17.22
C TYR A 421 -41.04 7.24 -15.69
N ARG A 422 -40.33 8.23 -15.12
CA ARG A 422 -40.32 8.44 -13.67
C ARG A 422 -41.71 8.80 -13.14
N GLU A 423 -42.47 9.61 -13.86
CA GLU A 423 -43.85 9.93 -13.48
C GLU A 423 -44.75 8.68 -13.50
N GLU A 424 -44.63 7.82 -14.52
CA GLU A 424 -45.33 6.54 -14.60
C GLU A 424 -44.96 5.60 -13.44
N VAL A 425 -43.67 5.48 -13.13
CA VAL A 425 -43.19 4.64 -12.02
C VAL A 425 -43.69 5.16 -10.67
N THR A 426 -43.64 6.49 -10.43
CA THR A 426 -44.14 7.06 -9.16
C THR A 426 -45.65 6.84 -8.97
N LYS A 427 -46.44 6.93 -10.04
CA LYS A 427 -47.88 6.61 -9.99
C LYS A 427 -48.11 5.12 -9.69
N ALA A 428 -47.41 4.23 -10.40
CA ALA A 428 -47.51 2.79 -10.17
C ALA A 428 -47.07 2.38 -8.76
N GLN A 429 -46.03 2.99 -8.22
CA GLN A 429 -45.56 2.77 -6.84
C GLN A 429 -46.57 3.28 -5.81
N ALA A 430 -47.20 4.44 -6.04
CA ALA A 430 -48.25 4.96 -5.16
C ALA A 430 -49.49 4.06 -5.14
N GLU A 431 -49.94 3.57 -6.30
CA GLU A 431 -51.04 2.62 -6.42
C GLU A 431 -50.70 1.28 -5.72
N ALA A 432 -49.48 0.75 -5.93
CA ALA A 432 -49.02 -0.46 -5.28
C ALA A 432 -48.92 -0.32 -3.74
N ALA A 433 -48.47 0.83 -3.25
CA ALA A 433 -48.42 1.12 -1.82
C ALA A 433 -49.83 1.20 -1.18
N GLU A 434 -50.80 1.74 -1.92
CA GLU A 434 -52.20 1.78 -1.47
C GLU A 434 -52.82 0.38 -1.39
N ILE A 435 -52.55 -0.46 -2.39
CA ILE A 435 -52.97 -1.88 -2.41
C ILE A 435 -52.32 -2.65 -1.25
N ALA A 436 -51.00 -2.52 -1.06
CA ALA A 436 -50.28 -3.19 0.03
C ALA A 436 -50.78 -2.75 1.41
N LYS A 437 -51.14 -1.47 1.56
CA LYS A 437 -51.76 -0.94 2.79
C LYS A 437 -53.14 -1.54 3.02
N ALA A 438 -53.95 -1.70 1.97
CA ALA A 438 -55.25 -2.36 2.06
C ALA A 438 -55.12 -3.85 2.43
N GLU A 439 -54.19 -4.58 1.80
CA GLU A 439 -53.90 -5.98 2.11
C GLU A 439 -53.36 -6.17 3.52
N ALA A 440 -52.49 -5.27 4.01
CA ALA A 440 -52.01 -5.30 5.39
C ALA A 440 -53.13 -5.04 6.41
N ILE A 441 -54.06 -4.14 6.12
CA ILE A 441 -55.25 -3.91 6.95
C ILE A 441 -56.16 -5.14 6.95
N GLU A 442 -56.33 -5.81 5.82
CA GLU A 442 -57.13 -7.02 5.71
C GLU A 442 -56.48 -8.22 6.41
N ALA A 443 -55.17 -8.41 6.26
CA ALA A 443 -54.39 -9.39 7.01
C ALA A 443 -54.43 -9.14 8.53
N ALA A 444 -54.30 -7.89 8.97
CA ALA A 444 -54.43 -7.52 10.38
C ALA A 444 -55.84 -7.81 10.94
N LYS A 445 -56.89 -7.61 10.13
CA LYS A 445 -58.27 -7.98 10.50
C LYS A 445 -58.45 -9.49 10.61
N ILE A 446 -57.84 -10.28 9.72
CA ILE A 446 -57.89 -11.75 9.77
C ILE A 446 -57.17 -12.27 11.02
N VAL A 447 -55.98 -11.75 11.33
CA VAL A 447 -55.23 -12.11 12.53
C VAL A 447 -55.97 -11.71 13.81
N ALA A 448 -56.60 -10.52 13.82
CA ALA A 448 -57.44 -10.11 14.94
C ALA A 448 -58.70 -10.99 15.10
N ALA A 449 -59.31 -11.44 14.00
CA ALA A 449 -60.44 -12.35 14.03
C ALA A 449 -60.04 -13.77 14.52
N GLU A 450 -58.88 -14.29 14.11
CA GLU A 450 -58.35 -15.55 14.65
C GLU A 450 -58.06 -15.46 16.15
N ALA A 451 -57.51 -14.33 16.63
CA ALA A 451 -57.26 -14.10 18.05
C ALA A 451 -58.57 -14.09 18.89
N VAL A 452 -59.67 -13.58 18.32
CA VAL A 452 -61.00 -13.60 18.97
C VAL A 452 -61.56 -15.03 19.02
N VAL A 453 -61.42 -15.82 17.95
CA VAL A 453 -61.90 -17.22 17.91
C VAL A 453 -61.11 -18.13 18.87
N THR A 454 -59.82 -17.87 19.09
CA THR A 454 -59.04 -18.60 20.12
C THR A 454 -59.46 -18.26 21.54
N SER A 455 -60.00 -17.05 21.79
CA SER A 455 -60.48 -16.66 23.13
C SER A 455 -61.85 -17.28 23.50
N GLU A 456 -62.68 -17.63 22.52
CA GLU A 456 -63.95 -18.33 22.74
C GLU A 456 -63.79 -19.87 22.89
N ALA A 457 -62.67 -20.44 22.46
CA ALA A 457 -62.38 -21.86 22.58
C ALA A 457 -61.79 -22.27 23.95
N ASP A 458 -61.26 -21.33 24.73
CA ASP A 458 -60.58 -21.59 26.01
C ASP A 458 -61.48 -21.50 27.26
N VAL A 459 -62.80 -21.29 27.12
CA VAL A 459 -63.73 -21.18 28.28
C VAL A 459 -64.34 -22.53 28.70
N VAL A 460 -63.88 -23.67 28.16
CA VAL A 460 -64.35 -25.01 28.58
C VAL A 460 -63.24 -25.92 29.10
N SER A 461 -62.38 -25.41 29.97
CA SER A 461 -61.69 -26.26 30.94
C SER A 461 -61.06 -25.43 32.05
N GLU A 462 -61.77 -25.24 33.15
CA GLU A 462 -61.25 -25.45 34.51
C GLU A 462 -62.34 -25.18 35.54
N VAL A 463 -62.81 -26.26 36.17
CA VAL A 463 -63.58 -26.26 37.41
C VAL A 463 -62.62 -26.65 38.52
N SER A 464 -62.33 -25.74 39.47
CA SER A 464 -62.29 -26.06 40.91
C SER A 464 -62.06 -24.82 41.79
N THR A 465 -63.06 -24.53 42.65
CA THR A 465 -63.00 -24.07 44.07
C THR A 465 -62.26 -22.76 44.38
N ASP A 466 -62.80 -21.75 45.08
CA ASP A 466 -63.86 -21.70 46.09
C ASP A 466 -64.23 -20.22 46.38
N THR A 467 -65.52 -19.92 46.65
CA THR A 467 -66.11 -18.77 47.41
C THR A 467 -65.70 -17.32 47.03
N GLU A 468 -66.58 -16.36 46.73
CA GLU A 468 -67.78 -15.88 47.44
C GLU A 468 -68.74 -15.15 46.46
N ALA A 469 -70.04 -15.21 46.74
CA ALA A 469 -71.09 -14.53 45.97
C ALA A 469 -71.31 -13.09 46.44
N VAL A 470 -71.16 -12.11 45.54
CA VAL A 470 -71.87 -10.81 45.57
C VAL A 470 -72.33 -10.47 44.15
N SER A 471 -73.51 -9.89 44.08
CA SER A 471 -74.51 -9.81 43.02
C SER A 471 -74.14 -9.07 41.73
N GLU A 472 -74.82 -9.51 40.67
CA GLU A 472 -75.03 -8.85 39.38
C GLU A 472 -75.66 -7.46 39.55
N ASP A 473 -74.95 -6.44 39.05
CA ASP A 473 -75.41 -5.11 38.57
C ASP A 473 -74.34 -4.05 38.95
N ASP A 474 -73.23 -3.96 38.18
CA ASP A 474 -72.35 -2.76 38.08
C ASP A 474 -71.10 -3.00 37.17
N VAL A 475 -71.29 -3.45 35.92
CA VAL A 475 -70.19 -3.53 34.92
C VAL A 475 -70.61 -2.89 33.60
N GLN A 476 -70.97 -1.61 33.67
CA GLN A 476 -71.23 -0.81 32.47
C GLN A 476 -70.46 0.52 32.39
N ASP A 477 -69.45 0.76 33.24
CA ASP A 477 -68.71 2.04 33.23
C ASP A 477 -67.18 1.97 33.42
N THR A 478 -66.53 0.82 33.20
CA THR A 478 -65.06 0.67 33.37
C THR A 478 -64.29 0.12 32.17
N ILE A 479 -64.81 0.25 30.94
CA ILE A 479 -64.08 -0.14 29.70
C ILE A 479 -63.96 1.03 28.70
N VAL A 480 -64.03 2.28 29.17
CA VAL A 480 -63.85 3.46 28.30
C VAL A 480 -62.59 4.29 28.63
N ASP A 481 -61.83 3.98 29.70
CA ASP A 481 -60.70 4.84 30.13
C ASP A 481 -59.30 4.27 29.82
N GLU A 482 -59.07 2.94 29.80
CA GLU A 482 -57.72 2.38 29.58
C GLU A 482 -57.26 2.28 28.12
N SER A 483 -58.14 2.60 27.16
CA SER A 483 -57.81 2.62 25.72
C SER A 483 -57.59 4.02 25.14
N GLN A 484 -57.73 5.08 25.94
CA GLN A 484 -57.40 6.45 25.52
C GLN A 484 -56.03 6.94 26.03
N ASP A 485 -55.53 6.43 27.16
CA ASP A 485 -54.22 6.82 27.69
C ASP A 485 -53.04 6.18 26.91
N THR A 486 -53.21 4.97 26.41
CA THR A 486 -52.18 4.29 25.58
C THR A 486 -52.02 4.89 24.18
N ILE A 487 -53.04 5.58 23.66
CA ILE A 487 -52.97 6.28 22.36
C ILE A 487 -52.36 7.69 22.52
N LYS A 488 -52.61 8.37 23.64
CA LYS A 488 -52.03 9.70 23.93
C LYS A 488 -50.53 9.65 24.22
N ASP A 489 -50.05 8.60 24.88
CA ASP A 489 -48.62 8.46 25.16
C ASP A 489 -47.80 8.19 23.88
N MET A 490 -48.35 7.45 22.91
CA MET A 490 -47.72 7.22 21.60
C MET A 490 -47.72 8.47 20.69
N GLU A 491 -48.72 9.35 20.76
CA GLU A 491 -48.70 10.62 20.01
C GLU A 491 -47.71 11.65 20.59
N SER A 492 -47.40 11.58 21.90
CA SER A 492 -46.45 12.48 22.57
C SER A 492 -44.98 12.16 22.30
N GLU A 493 -44.64 10.88 22.10
CA GLU A 493 -43.27 10.46 21.76
C GLU A 493 -42.92 10.71 20.27
N ILE A 494 -43.92 10.75 19.39
CA ILE A 494 -43.73 11.06 17.96
C ILE A 494 -43.56 12.59 17.74
N SER A 495 -44.16 13.43 18.58
CA SER A 495 -43.99 14.90 18.49
C SER A 495 -42.64 15.41 19.03
N GLN A 496 -41.96 14.67 19.91
CA GLN A 496 -40.65 15.11 20.48
C GLN A 496 -39.43 14.65 19.67
N ALA A 497 -39.62 13.75 18.70
CA ALA A 497 -38.56 13.35 17.77
C ALA A 497 -38.36 14.35 16.61
N ASP A 498 -39.38 15.15 16.27
CA ASP A 498 -39.38 16.06 15.11
C ASP A 498 -38.82 17.48 15.41
N GLU A 499 -38.53 17.85 16.66
CA GLU A 499 -37.96 19.18 17.02
C GLU A 499 -36.43 19.18 17.27
N SER A 500 -35.73 18.04 17.13
CA SER A 500 -34.29 17.95 17.43
C SER A 500 -33.34 17.91 16.22
N GLU A 501 -33.85 18.00 14.99
CA GLU A 501 -33.03 18.04 13.75
C GLU A 501 -33.07 19.40 13.00
N THR A 502 -33.36 20.51 13.68
CA THR A 502 -33.19 21.86 13.10
C THR A 502 -32.48 22.84 14.04
N GLN A 503 -31.17 22.63 14.26
CA GLN A 503 -30.14 23.59 14.69
C GLN A 503 -28.82 22.79 14.73
N ASP A 504 -27.93 22.87 13.75
CA ASP A 504 -26.95 23.95 13.61
C ASP A 504 -26.24 23.84 12.24
N ASP A 505 -26.36 24.87 11.40
CA ASP A 505 -25.21 25.38 10.65
C ASP A 505 -25.52 26.78 10.10
N LYS A 506 -24.97 27.82 10.74
CA LYS A 506 -24.73 29.13 10.11
C LYS A 506 -23.31 29.60 10.42
N PRO A 507 -22.64 30.26 9.46
CA PRO A 507 -21.21 30.52 9.50
C PRO A 507 -20.91 31.80 10.29
N ASP A 508 -19.90 31.75 11.15
CA ASP A 508 -19.32 32.96 11.74
C ASP A 508 -18.27 33.56 10.79
N SER A 509 -18.57 34.77 10.34
CA SER A 509 -17.68 35.70 9.67
C SER A 509 -17.12 36.73 10.67
N ASP A 510 -15.82 36.99 10.55
CA ASP A 510 -15.07 38.17 10.97
C ASP A 510 -14.69 38.35 12.47
N ALA A 511 -13.47 37.92 12.78
CA ALA A 511 -12.44 38.69 13.49
C ALA A 511 -11.02 38.22 13.12
#